data_AF-A0A7Z9XPT0-F1
#
_entry.id   AF-A0A7Z9XPT0-F1
#
_cell.length_a   1.000
_cell.length_b   1.000
_cell.length_c   1.000
_cell.angle_alpha   90.00
_cell.angle_beta   90.00
_cell.angle_gamma   90.00
#
_symmetry.space_group_name_H-M   'P 1'
#
loop_
_entity.id
_entity.type
_entity.pdbx_description
1 polymer ?
#
loop_
_entity_poly.entity_id
_entity_poly.type
_entity_poly.pdbx_seq_one_letter_code
_entity_poly.pdbx_strand_id
1 'polypeptide(L)'
;MPASPVKSFALKVILWLPLCFAIWYYMKGVIGVPTYFLVDGIMSGWLPDFIKDIEFKGHLLNVVLQFTPPALPDMQAPEGQVAELVFSVNSLMYGYSIPLYTALILATPDEERAKWIHWVIGFIILVLAQTWGVSFDILKTLLFKLDASLSSQLGFSPYQKELIALGYQFGSLILPAVTPLVLWIGFHQKFIAELVPGLQDKFRK
;
A
#
# COMPACT_ATOMS: atom_id res chain seq x y z
N MET A 1 40.54 -7.78 11.23
CA MET A 1 39.99 -8.40 10.00
C MET A 1 39.04 -7.40 9.37
N PRO A 2 39.18 -7.01 8.09
CA PRO A 2 38.19 -6.13 7.46
C PRO A 2 36.83 -6.83 7.51
N ALA A 3 35.79 -6.11 7.95
CA ALA A 3 34.45 -6.66 8.03
C ALA A 3 34.01 -7.13 6.63
N SER A 4 33.40 -8.31 6.53
CA SER A 4 32.77 -8.77 5.29
C SER A 4 31.82 -7.68 4.77
N PRO A 5 31.87 -7.31 3.47
CA PRO A 5 31.00 -6.28 2.88
C PRO A 5 29.51 -6.52 3.19
N VAL A 6 29.09 -7.79 3.19
CA VAL A 6 27.73 -8.23 3.57
C VAL A 6 27.41 -7.88 5.02
N LYS A 7 28.33 -8.14 5.95
CA LYS A 7 28.14 -7.81 7.38
C LYS A 7 28.04 -6.30 7.60
N SER A 8 28.88 -5.52 6.90
CA SER A 8 28.86 -4.07 6.98
C SER A 8 27.54 -3.48 6.47
N PHE A 9 27.08 -3.95 5.31
CA PHE A 9 25.78 -3.55 4.75
C PHE A 9 24.62 -3.96 5.65
N ALA A 10 24.57 -5.22 6.09
CA ALA A 10 23.50 -5.71 6.97
C ALA A 10 23.43 -4.90 8.27
N LEU A 11 24.58 -4.57 8.87
CA LEU A 11 24.61 -3.73 10.06
C LEU A 11 24.06 -2.32 9.79
N LYS A 12 24.42 -1.70 8.66
CA LYS A 12 23.85 -0.41 8.25
C LYS A 12 22.34 -0.47 8.07
N VAL A 13 21.81 -1.51 7.42
CA VAL A 13 20.37 -1.70 7.27
C VAL A 13 19.69 -1.83 8.63
N ILE A 14 20.24 -2.66 9.54
CA ILE A 14 19.71 -2.84 10.90
C ILE A 14 19.70 -1.51 11.69
N LEU A 15 20.67 -0.63 11.47
CA LEU A 15 20.70 0.69 12.11
C LEU A 15 19.70 1.68 11.49
N TRP A 16 19.59 1.69 10.15
CA TRP A 16 18.68 2.59 9.44
C TRP A 16 17.21 2.20 9.56
N LEU A 17 16.92 0.92 9.70
CA LEU A 17 15.55 0.40 9.68
C LEU A 17 14.70 0.96 10.84
N PRO A 18 15.11 0.90 12.13
CA PRO A 18 14.36 1.52 13.22
C PRO A 18 14.10 3.01 13.01
N LEU A 19 15.12 3.74 12.52
CA LEU A 19 15.02 5.17 12.28
C LEU A 19 14.03 5.49 11.15
N CYS A 20 14.09 4.76 10.03
CA CYS A 20 13.18 4.94 8.91
C CYS A 20 11.74 4.60 9.30
N PHE A 21 11.53 3.51 10.04
CA PHE A 21 10.21 3.13 10.55
C PHE A 21 9.66 4.16 11.54
N ALA A 22 10.49 4.70 12.44
CA ALA A 22 10.08 5.76 13.35
C ALA A 22 9.64 7.01 12.59
N ILE A 23 10.47 7.52 11.68
CA ILE A 23 10.15 8.69 10.86
C ILE A 23 8.86 8.46 10.07
N TRP A 24 8.74 7.33 9.39
CA TRP A 24 7.55 6.98 8.62
C TRP A 24 6.28 6.90 9.49
N TYR A 25 6.36 6.29 10.67
CA TYR A 25 5.22 6.17 11.58
C TYR A 25 4.74 7.54 12.08
N TYR A 26 5.66 8.44 12.44
CA TYR A 26 5.30 9.80 12.86
C TYR A 26 4.82 10.65 11.68
N MET A 27 5.39 10.47 10.49
CA MET A 27 5.02 11.19 9.28
C MET A 27 3.88 10.53 8.49
N LYS A 28 3.18 9.55 9.06
CA LYS A 28 2.10 8.81 8.37
C LYS A 28 1.05 9.71 7.72
N GLY A 29 0.69 10.80 8.38
CA GLY A 29 -0.27 11.78 7.89
C GLY A 29 0.19 12.59 6.69
N VAL A 30 1.50 12.63 6.40
CA VAL A 30 2.05 13.31 5.22
C VAL A 30 2.38 12.29 4.13
N ILE A 31 3.05 11.20 4.51
CA ILE A 31 3.49 10.16 3.57
C ILE A 31 2.29 9.42 2.95
N GLY A 32 1.18 9.29 3.69
CA GLY A 32 -0.04 8.65 3.20
C GLY A 32 -0.90 9.52 2.26
N VAL A 33 -0.62 10.82 2.14
CA VAL A 33 -1.44 11.76 1.35
C VAL A 33 -1.51 11.38 -0.14
N PRO A 34 -0.40 11.02 -0.82
CA PRO A 34 -0.47 10.61 -2.23
C PRO A 34 -1.34 9.37 -2.43
N THR A 35 -1.25 8.38 -1.53
CA THR A 35 -2.11 7.20 -1.56
C THR A 35 -3.56 7.59 -1.36
N TYR A 36 -3.87 8.48 -0.42
CA TYR A 36 -5.23 8.97 -0.21
C TYR A 36 -5.81 9.56 -1.49
N PHE A 37 -5.14 10.52 -2.14
CA PHE A 37 -5.67 11.17 -3.34
C PHE A 37 -5.90 10.18 -4.48
N LEU A 38 -5.00 9.21 -4.65
CA LEU A 38 -5.17 8.17 -5.67
C LEU A 38 -6.33 7.25 -5.35
N VAL A 39 -6.47 6.79 -4.10
CA VAL A 39 -7.57 5.93 -3.68
C VAL A 39 -8.90 6.65 -3.82
N ASP A 40 -9.01 7.89 -3.34
CA ASP A 40 -10.21 8.71 -3.47
C ASP A 40 -10.60 8.91 -4.94
N GLY A 41 -9.66 9.37 -5.78
CA GLY A 41 -9.93 9.55 -7.20
C GLY A 41 -10.36 8.27 -7.93
N ILE A 42 -9.76 7.12 -7.60
CA ILE A 42 -10.11 5.83 -8.23
C ILE A 42 -11.45 5.32 -7.70
N MET A 43 -11.65 5.31 -6.37
CA MET A 43 -12.82 4.69 -5.75
C MET A 43 -14.08 5.54 -5.95
N SER A 44 -14.01 6.84 -5.68
CA SER A 44 -15.11 7.78 -5.87
C SER A 44 -15.44 7.96 -7.36
N GLY A 45 -14.45 7.82 -8.24
CA GLY A 45 -14.67 7.81 -9.70
C GLY A 45 -15.29 6.51 -10.23
N TRP A 46 -14.98 5.35 -9.62
CA TRP A 46 -15.46 4.05 -10.10
C TRP A 46 -16.79 3.61 -9.48
N LEU A 47 -17.06 3.99 -8.23
CA LEU A 47 -18.29 3.66 -7.50
C LEU A 47 -19.01 4.93 -6.97
N PRO A 48 -19.30 5.93 -7.84
CA PRO A 48 -19.83 7.23 -7.41
C PRO A 48 -21.22 7.14 -6.75
N ASP A 49 -22.01 6.13 -7.11
CA ASP A 49 -23.35 5.95 -6.53
C ASP A 49 -23.29 5.41 -5.10
N PHE A 50 -22.21 4.73 -4.72
CA PHE A 50 -22.05 4.05 -3.44
C PHE A 50 -21.14 4.78 -2.46
N ILE A 51 -20.04 5.36 -2.97
CA ILE A 51 -19.05 6.08 -2.17
C ILE A 51 -19.36 7.56 -2.25
N LYS A 52 -19.81 8.13 -1.14
CA LYS A 52 -20.09 9.55 -1.01
C LYS A 52 -18.80 10.36 -0.83
N ASP A 53 -17.92 9.88 0.05
CA ASP A 53 -16.67 10.55 0.39
C ASP A 53 -15.66 9.56 0.98
N ILE A 54 -14.38 9.92 0.92
CA ILE A 54 -13.30 9.22 1.62
C ILE A 54 -12.53 10.23 2.46
N GLU A 55 -12.69 10.16 3.79
CA GLU A 55 -11.96 11.05 4.70
C GLU A 55 -10.61 10.45 5.08
N PHE A 56 -9.54 11.24 4.95
CA PHE A 56 -8.21 10.83 5.41
C PHE A 56 -7.92 11.29 6.84
N LYS A 57 -7.91 10.36 7.79
CA LYS A 57 -7.58 10.59 9.21
C LYS A 57 -6.21 10.04 9.55
N GLY A 58 -5.18 10.69 9.01
CA GLY A 58 -3.75 10.44 9.29
C GLY A 58 -3.18 9.13 8.72
N HIS A 59 -3.88 8.02 8.91
CA HIS A 59 -3.56 6.73 8.28
C HIS A 59 -4.79 5.84 8.08
N LEU A 60 -5.94 6.25 8.63
CA LEU A 60 -7.22 5.61 8.36
C LEU A 60 -7.89 6.36 7.23
N LEU A 61 -8.32 5.62 6.21
CA LEU A 61 -9.25 6.11 5.20
C LEU A 61 -10.64 5.69 5.66
N ASN A 62 -11.46 6.66 6.03
CA ASN A 62 -12.86 6.43 6.37
C ASN A 62 -13.67 6.55 5.09
N VAL A 63 -14.18 5.42 4.62
CA VAL A 63 -15.03 5.36 3.43
C VAL A 63 -16.45 5.61 3.88
N VAL A 64 -17.04 6.72 3.44
CA VAL A 64 -18.42 7.11 3.71
C VAL A 64 -19.27 6.63 2.56
N LEU A 65 -20.20 5.73 2.86
CA LEU A 65 -21.12 5.18 1.89
C LEU A 65 -22.50 5.84 1.99
N GLN A 66 -23.20 5.90 0.87
CA GLN A 66 -24.56 6.39 0.77
C GLN A 66 -25.50 5.30 0.25
N PHE A 67 -26.65 5.12 0.89
CA PHE A 67 -27.66 4.15 0.46
C PHE A 67 -29.09 4.67 0.65
N THR A 68 -29.96 4.28 -0.28
CA THR A 68 -31.40 4.55 -0.18
C THR A 68 -32.09 3.45 0.65
N PRO A 69 -32.82 3.78 1.73
CA PRO A 69 -33.57 2.81 2.53
C PRO A 69 -34.71 2.23 1.66
N PRO A 70 -34.71 0.92 1.38
CA PRO A 70 -35.01 -0.07 2.41
C PRO A 70 -33.98 -1.20 2.36
N ALA A 71 -32.71 -0.90 2.67
CA ALA A 71 -31.62 -1.88 2.59
C ALA A 71 -31.27 -2.54 3.94
N LEU A 72 -31.83 -2.08 5.07
CA LEU A 72 -31.51 -2.60 6.41
C LEU A 72 -32.81 -2.85 7.20
N PRO A 73 -33.22 -4.10 7.43
CA PRO A 73 -34.47 -4.44 8.14
C PRO A 73 -34.52 -3.91 9.59
N ASP A 74 -33.35 -3.70 10.22
CA ASP A 74 -33.22 -3.30 11.62
C ASP A 74 -32.90 -1.81 11.84
N MET A 75 -32.79 -1.00 10.77
CA MET A 75 -32.58 0.44 10.88
C MET A 75 -33.79 1.19 10.31
N GLN A 76 -34.65 1.68 11.19
CA GLN A 76 -35.72 2.63 10.85
C GLN A 76 -35.08 3.97 10.47
N ALA A 77 -34.69 4.12 9.20
CA ALA A 77 -34.41 5.43 8.64
C ALA A 77 -35.76 6.12 8.35
N PRO A 78 -36.00 7.34 8.84
CA PRO A 78 -37.16 8.15 8.46
C PRO A 78 -37.23 8.29 6.93
N GLU A 79 -38.44 8.19 6.36
CA GLU A 79 -38.66 8.36 4.91
C GLU A 79 -38.00 9.67 4.43
N GLY A 80 -37.08 9.55 3.46
CA GLY A 80 -36.34 10.69 2.90
C GLY A 80 -34.94 10.94 3.47
N GLN A 81 -34.45 10.15 4.43
CA GLN A 81 -33.06 10.21 4.89
C GLN A 81 -32.19 9.12 4.24
N VAL A 82 -31.07 9.53 3.64
CA VAL A 82 -30.02 8.63 3.14
C VAL A 82 -29.28 8.06 4.35
N ALA A 83 -29.22 6.73 4.47
CA ALA A 83 -28.46 6.09 5.53
C ALA A 83 -26.96 6.15 5.17
N GLU A 84 -26.15 6.72 6.05
CA GLU A 84 -24.69 6.77 5.89
C GLU A 84 -24.03 5.66 6.69
N LEU A 85 -23.18 4.87 6.02
CA LEU A 85 -22.38 3.83 6.66
C LEU A 85 -20.91 4.17 6.47
N VAL A 86 -20.15 4.15 7.56
CA VAL A 86 -18.71 4.46 7.53
C VAL A 86 -17.92 3.25 7.99
N PHE A 87 -16.91 2.87 7.20
CA PHE A 87 -15.90 1.91 7.62
C PHE A 87 -14.50 2.46 7.37
N SER A 88 -13.53 1.98 8.15
CA SER A 88 -12.14 2.47 8.09
C SER A 88 -11.22 1.41 7.51
N VAL A 89 -10.34 1.82 6.60
CA VAL A 89 -9.23 1.02 6.08
C VAL A 89 -7.91 1.63 6.54
N ASN A 90 -7.02 0.80 7.08
CA ASN A 90 -5.73 1.24 7.57
C ASN A 90 -4.67 1.21 6.46
N SER A 91 -4.37 2.36 5.86
CA SER A 91 -3.38 2.45 4.77
C SER A 91 -1.96 2.13 5.22
N LEU A 92 -1.67 2.26 6.52
CA LEU A 92 -0.36 1.95 7.08
C LEU A 92 0.04 0.48 6.88
N MET A 93 -0.95 -0.42 6.87
CA MET A 93 -0.73 -1.87 6.67
C MET A 93 -0.12 -2.18 5.29
N TYR A 94 -0.31 -1.30 4.32
CA TYR A 94 0.16 -1.46 2.95
C TYR A 94 1.41 -0.61 2.63
N GLY A 95 1.77 0.32 3.52
CA GLY A 95 2.82 1.32 3.29
C GLY A 95 4.17 1.00 3.94
N TYR A 96 4.30 -0.10 4.71
CA TYR A 96 5.55 -0.44 5.42
C TYR A 96 6.73 -0.75 4.48
N SER A 97 6.45 -0.94 3.19
CA SER A 97 7.44 -1.06 2.14
C SER A 97 8.31 0.20 1.97
N ILE A 98 7.74 1.39 2.24
CA ILE A 98 8.42 2.69 2.10
C ILE A 98 9.60 2.83 3.07
N PRO A 99 9.44 2.67 4.41
CA PRO A 99 10.57 2.76 5.33
C PRO A 99 11.59 1.64 5.11
N LEU A 100 11.13 0.43 4.74
CA LEU A 100 12.03 -0.68 4.41
C LEU A 100 12.91 -0.35 3.20
N TYR A 101 12.31 0.10 2.09
CA TYR A 101 13.04 0.52 0.89
C TYR A 101 14.00 1.68 1.18
N THR A 102 13.53 2.67 1.94
CA THR A 102 14.35 3.83 2.32
C THR A 102 15.59 3.39 3.10
N ALA A 103 15.44 2.48 4.07
CA ALA A 103 16.58 1.95 4.82
C ALA A 103 17.58 1.19 3.93
N LEU A 104 17.10 0.44 2.94
CA LEU A 104 17.95 -0.26 1.97
C LEU A 104 18.75 0.73 1.11
N ILE A 105 18.10 1.76 0.56
CA ILE A 105 18.77 2.81 -0.23
C ILE A 105 19.83 3.55 0.60
N LEU A 106 19.51 3.92 1.84
CA LEU A 106 20.44 4.65 2.71
C LEU A 106 21.65 3.80 3.14
N ALA A 107 21.46 2.49 3.27
CA ALA A 107 22.54 1.56 3.59
C ALA A 107 23.46 1.26 2.39
N THR A 108 22.99 1.46 1.16
CA THR A 108 23.78 1.24 -0.06
C THR A 108 24.87 2.33 -0.21
N PRO A 109 26.14 1.94 -0.45
CA PRO A 109 27.25 2.87 -0.65
C PRO A 109 27.31 3.38 -2.10
N ASP A 110 26.27 4.10 -2.54
CA ASP A 110 26.19 4.72 -3.88
C ASP A 110 26.32 6.26 -3.82
N GLU A 111 26.51 6.88 -4.99
CA GLU A 111 26.47 8.34 -5.13
C GLU A 111 25.12 8.91 -4.66
N GLU A 112 25.17 9.97 -3.84
CA GLU A 112 23.97 10.57 -3.23
C GLU A 112 22.93 11.02 -4.27
N ARG A 113 23.36 11.56 -5.42
CA ARG A 113 22.44 11.95 -6.50
C ARG A 113 21.68 10.75 -7.07
N ALA A 114 22.37 9.63 -7.30
CA ALA A 114 21.74 8.42 -7.81
C ALA A 114 20.76 7.82 -6.78
N LYS A 115 21.15 7.81 -5.50
CA LYS A 115 20.29 7.36 -4.38
C LYS A 115 18.99 8.14 -4.34
N TRP A 116 19.03 9.48 -4.46
CA TRP A 116 17.82 10.30 -4.48
C TRP A 116 16.91 10.00 -5.66
N ILE A 117 17.46 9.82 -6.87
CA ILE A 117 16.67 9.46 -8.06
C ILE A 117 15.99 8.10 -7.86
N HIS A 118 16.73 7.08 -7.43
CA HIS A 118 16.18 5.75 -7.15
C HIS A 118 15.14 5.79 -6.03
N TRP A 119 15.37 6.61 -5.00
CA TRP A 119 14.42 6.79 -3.92
C TRP A 119 13.11 7.40 -4.40
N VAL A 120 13.14 8.47 -5.22
CA VAL A 120 11.93 9.10 -5.76
C VAL A 120 11.15 8.13 -6.66
N ILE A 121 11.83 7.45 -7.59
CA ILE A 121 11.17 6.48 -8.48
C ILE A 121 10.56 5.34 -7.66
N GLY A 122 11.32 4.80 -6.72
CA GLY A 122 10.82 3.74 -5.85
C GLY A 122 9.66 4.20 -4.99
N PHE A 123 9.71 5.40 -4.42
CA PHE A 123 8.60 5.98 -3.65
C PHE A 123 7.31 6.05 -4.47
N ILE A 124 7.38 6.52 -5.72
CA ILE A 124 6.21 6.57 -6.62
C ILE A 124 5.64 5.15 -6.83
N ILE A 125 6.48 4.17 -7.14
CA ILE A 125 6.04 2.78 -7.36
C ILE A 125 5.43 2.17 -6.09
N LEU A 126 6.02 2.46 -4.92
CA LEU A 126 5.52 1.99 -3.63
C LEU A 126 4.17 2.63 -3.27
N VAL A 127 3.97 3.91 -3.58
CA VAL A 127 2.66 4.58 -3.44
C VAL A 127 1.61 3.92 -4.34
N LEU A 128 1.96 3.54 -5.57
CA LEU A 128 1.04 2.81 -6.46
C LEU A 128 0.71 1.41 -5.91
N ALA A 129 1.71 0.69 -5.40
CA ALA A 129 1.49 -0.60 -4.74
C ALA A 129 0.63 -0.48 -3.48
N GLN A 130 0.82 0.57 -2.68
CA GLN A 130 0.00 0.87 -1.50
C GLN A 130 -1.43 1.23 -1.91
N THR A 131 -1.60 2.03 -2.96
CA THR A 131 -2.91 2.39 -3.55
C THR A 131 -3.67 1.14 -3.98
N TRP A 132 -3.01 0.21 -4.67
CA TRP A 132 -3.59 -1.08 -5.01
C TRP A 132 -4.10 -1.81 -3.76
N GLY A 133 -3.25 -1.99 -2.75
CA GLY A 133 -3.61 -2.71 -1.54
C GLY A 133 -4.81 -2.11 -0.81
N VAL A 134 -4.82 -0.79 -0.64
CA VAL A 134 -5.92 -0.06 0.02
C VAL A 134 -7.22 -0.14 -0.78
N SER A 135 -7.17 0.08 -2.09
CA SER A 135 -8.36 -0.02 -2.95
C SER A 135 -8.98 -1.42 -2.91
N PHE A 136 -8.18 -2.48 -2.96
CA PHE A 136 -8.71 -3.85 -2.86
C PHE A 136 -9.24 -4.18 -1.45
N ASP A 137 -8.71 -3.59 -0.37
CA ASP A 137 -9.29 -3.74 0.98
C ASP A 137 -10.67 -3.06 1.08
N ILE A 138 -10.82 -1.87 0.50
CA ILE A 138 -12.11 -1.19 0.37
C ILE A 138 -13.11 -2.10 -0.35
N LEU A 139 -12.77 -2.59 -1.55
CA LEU A 139 -13.63 -3.48 -2.33
C LEU A 139 -13.96 -4.78 -1.59
N LYS A 140 -12.97 -5.41 -0.97
CA LYS A 140 -13.13 -6.63 -0.17
C LYS A 140 -14.04 -6.38 1.03
N THR A 141 -14.00 -5.20 1.63
CA THR A 141 -14.85 -4.84 2.77
C THR A 141 -16.28 -4.60 2.30
N LEU A 142 -16.47 -3.83 1.22
CA LEU A 142 -17.77 -3.63 0.57
C LEU A 142 -18.47 -4.95 0.22
N LEU A 143 -17.71 -5.92 -0.33
CA LEU A 143 -18.28 -7.18 -0.82
C LEU A 143 -18.54 -8.24 0.25
N PHE A 144 -17.66 -8.37 1.22
CA PHE A 144 -17.63 -9.56 2.10
C PHE A 144 -17.82 -9.24 3.59
N LYS A 145 -17.76 -7.97 3.99
CA LYS A 145 -17.90 -7.57 5.41
C LYS A 145 -19.15 -6.75 5.68
N LEU A 146 -19.72 -6.09 4.67
CA LEU A 146 -20.99 -5.39 4.80
C LEU A 146 -22.18 -6.34 4.62
N ASP A 147 -23.37 -5.85 4.94
CA ASP A 147 -24.61 -6.62 4.86
C ASP A 147 -24.84 -7.22 3.45
N ALA A 148 -25.43 -8.42 3.41
CA ALA A 148 -25.65 -9.15 2.17
C ALA A 148 -26.57 -8.40 1.18
N SER A 149 -27.53 -7.63 1.70
CA SER A 149 -28.40 -6.77 0.87
C SER A 149 -27.58 -5.71 0.14
N LEU A 150 -26.58 -5.15 0.81
CA LEU A 150 -25.71 -4.09 0.31
C LEU A 150 -24.75 -4.59 -0.75
N SER A 151 -24.10 -5.72 -0.46
CA SER A 151 -23.19 -6.40 -1.36
C SER A 151 -23.90 -6.83 -2.66
N SER A 152 -25.19 -7.20 -2.58
CA SER A 152 -25.98 -7.57 -3.76
C SER A 152 -26.24 -6.39 -4.71
N GLN A 153 -26.35 -5.16 -4.19
CA GLN A 153 -26.60 -3.96 -4.99
C GLN A 153 -25.39 -3.56 -5.84
N LEU A 154 -24.17 -3.91 -5.40
CA LEU A 154 -22.94 -3.65 -6.17
C LEU A 154 -22.86 -4.46 -7.47
N GLY A 155 -23.69 -5.49 -7.65
CA GLY A 155 -23.82 -6.20 -8.93
C GLY A 155 -22.59 -7.00 -9.39
N PHE A 156 -21.59 -7.22 -8.53
CA PHE A 156 -20.40 -7.98 -8.89
C PHE A 156 -20.72 -9.46 -9.18
N SER A 157 -20.23 -9.95 -10.32
CA SER A 157 -20.30 -11.37 -10.68
C SER A 157 -19.42 -12.23 -9.75
N PRO A 158 -19.67 -13.56 -9.64
CA PRO A 158 -18.85 -14.45 -8.84
C PRO A 158 -17.35 -14.38 -9.18
N TYR A 159 -17.02 -14.31 -10.48
CA TYR A 159 -15.64 -14.17 -10.96
C TYR A 159 -14.98 -12.86 -10.49
N GLN A 160 -15.70 -11.74 -10.53
CA GLN A 160 -15.17 -10.46 -10.03
C GLN A 160 -14.91 -10.50 -8.53
N LYS A 161 -15.78 -11.17 -7.75
CA LYS A 161 -15.58 -11.35 -6.31
C LYS A 161 -14.31 -12.14 -6.01
N GLU A 162 -14.03 -13.20 -6.77
CA GLU A 162 -12.78 -13.96 -6.68
C GLU A 162 -11.55 -13.11 -7.04
N LEU A 163 -11.62 -12.35 -8.15
CA LEU A 163 -10.54 -11.44 -8.52
C LEU A 163 -10.26 -10.38 -7.46
N ILE A 164 -11.30 -9.86 -6.79
CA ILE A 164 -11.14 -8.90 -5.69
C ILE A 164 -10.48 -9.57 -4.48
N ALA A 165 -10.89 -10.79 -4.13
CA ALA A 165 -10.25 -11.54 -3.06
C ALA A 165 -8.76 -11.80 -3.36
N LEU A 166 -8.43 -12.21 -4.60
CA LEU A 166 -7.06 -12.42 -5.04
C LEU A 166 -6.25 -11.12 -5.04
N GLY A 167 -6.81 -10.03 -5.56
CA GLY A 167 -6.17 -8.71 -5.59
C GLY A 167 -5.87 -8.19 -4.19
N TYR A 168 -6.78 -8.43 -3.22
CA TYR A 168 -6.56 -8.14 -1.81
C TYR A 168 -5.44 -9.00 -1.21
N GLN A 169 -5.43 -10.31 -1.44
CA GLN A 169 -4.36 -11.20 -0.94
C GLN A 169 -3.00 -10.80 -1.51
N PHE A 170 -2.94 -10.53 -2.81
CA PHE A 170 -1.73 -10.08 -3.48
C PHE A 170 -1.25 -8.72 -2.92
N GLY A 171 -2.16 -7.77 -2.76
CA GLY A 171 -1.87 -6.44 -2.24
C GLY A 171 -1.49 -6.39 -0.77
N SER A 172 -1.99 -7.33 0.05
CA SER A 172 -1.68 -7.39 1.49
C SER A 172 -0.45 -8.22 1.83
N LEU A 173 -0.21 -9.31 1.09
CA LEU A 173 0.85 -10.27 1.42
C LEU A 173 2.10 -10.11 0.54
N ILE A 174 1.92 -9.85 -0.76
CA ILE A 174 3.02 -9.92 -1.72
C ILE A 174 3.59 -8.53 -1.99
N LEU A 175 2.77 -7.58 -2.43
CA LEU A 175 3.25 -6.27 -2.87
C LEU A 175 4.07 -5.53 -1.79
N PRO A 176 3.62 -5.40 -0.53
CA PRO A 176 4.35 -4.59 0.44
C PRO A 176 5.67 -5.24 0.89
N ALA A 177 5.76 -6.58 0.85
CA ALA A 177 6.96 -7.31 1.23
C ALA A 177 7.99 -7.41 0.08
N VAL A 178 7.52 -7.68 -1.14
CA VAL A 178 8.38 -8.03 -2.29
C VAL A 178 8.81 -6.80 -3.08
N THR A 179 7.91 -5.85 -3.32
CA THR A 179 8.19 -4.64 -4.12
C THR A 179 9.44 -3.87 -3.67
N PRO A 180 9.63 -3.55 -2.37
CA PRO A 180 10.81 -2.77 -1.95
C PRO A 180 12.12 -3.53 -2.22
N LEU A 181 12.13 -4.85 -2.08
CA LEU A 181 13.30 -5.68 -2.36
C LEU A 181 13.59 -5.75 -3.86
N VAL A 182 12.57 -5.98 -4.69
CA VAL A 182 12.73 -6.05 -6.15
C VAL A 182 13.22 -4.72 -6.72
N LEU A 183 12.68 -3.60 -6.24
CA LEU A 183 13.14 -2.26 -6.65
C LEU A 183 14.60 -2.04 -6.27
N TRP A 184 14.96 -2.33 -5.01
CA TRP A 184 16.34 -2.17 -4.55
C TRP A 184 17.30 -3.07 -5.34
N ILE A 185 16.94 -4.34 -5.57
CA ILE A 185 17.75 -5.26 -6.38
C ILE A 185 17.91 -4.74 -7.82
N GLY A 186 16.82 -4.24 -8.42
CA GLY A 186 16.82 -3.69 -9.76
C GLY A 186 17.74 -2.48 -9.91
N PHE A 187 17.76 -1.57 -8.94
CA PHE A 187 18.57 -0.35 -9.00
C PHE A 187 20.03 -0.55 -8.59
N HIS A 188 20.34 -1.57 -7.77
CA HIS A 188 21.66 -1.76 -7.15
C HIS A 188 22.34 -3.09 -7.56
N GLN A 189 22.10 -3.57 -8.78
CA GLN A 189 22.63 -4.84 -9.28
C GLN A 189 24.15 -4.97 -9.15
N LYS A 190 24.90 -3.90 -9.43
CA LYS A 190 26.37 -3.88 -9.33
C LYS A 190 26.84 -4.12 -7.90
N PHE A 191 26.27 -3.38 -6.95
CA PHE A 191 26.58 -3.53 -5.53
C PHE A 191 26.20 -4.94 -5.02
N ILE A 192 25.07 -5.49 -5.46
CA ILE A 192 24.66 -6.85 -5.07
C ILE A 192 25.60 -7.93 -5.61
N ALA A 193 26.14 -7.75 -6.82
CA ALA A 193 27.15 -8.64 -7.38
C ALA A 193 28.46 -8.63 -6.57
N GLU A 194 28.78 -7.52 -5.90
CA GLU A 194 29.93 -7.46 -4.96
C GLU A 194 29.63 -8.17 -3.64
N LEU A 195 28.38 -8.13 -3.17
CA LEU A 195 27.95 -8.82 -1.96
C LEU A 195 27.87 -10.34 -2.10
N VAL A 196 27.57 -10.83 -3.31
CA VAL A 196 27.40 -12.25 -3.61
C VAL A 196 28.32 -12.64 -4.78
N PRO A 197 29.53 -13.16 -4.50
CA PRO A 197 30.51 -13.52 -5.54
C PRO A 197 29.95 -14.46 -6.61
N GLY A 198 29.02 -15.37 -6.25
CA GLY A 198 28.38 -16.29 -7.18
C GLY A 198 27.37 -15.68 -8.16
N LEU A 199 27.04 -14.39 -8.03
CA LEU A 199 26.14 -13.67 -8.95
C LEU A 199 26.88 -12.79 -9.98
N GLN A 200 28.20 -12.64 -9.86
CA GLN A 200 29.01 -11.77 -10.73
C GLN A 200 28.90 -12.14 -12.23
N ASP A 201 28.82 -13.43 -12.55
CA ASP A 201 28.72 -13.91 -13.94
C ASP A 201 27.34 -13.67 -14.57
N LYS A 202 26.27 -13.49 -13.77
CA LYS A 202 24.91 -13.27 -14.28
C LYS A 202 24.61 -11.81 -14.63
N PHE A 203 25.26 -10.85 -13.98
CA PHE A 203 25.04 -9.42 -14.18
C PHE A 203 26.03 -8.77 -15.16
N ARG A 204 26.95 -9.54 -15.75
CA ARG A 204 27.99 -9.06 -16.68
C ARG A 204 27.56 -9.06 -18.16
N LYS A 205 26.26 -9.12 -18.46
CA LYS A 205 25.73 -9.00 -19.83
C LYS A 205 25.37 -7.57 -20.17
#